data_AF-A0A6C0W4N8-F1
#
_entry.id   AF-A0A6C0W4N8-F1
#
_cell.length_a   1.000
_cell.length_b   1.000
_cell.length_c   1.000
_cell.angle_alpha   90.00
_cell.angle_beta   90.00
_cell.angle_gamma   90.00
#
_symmetry.space_group_name_H-M   'P 1'
#
loop_
_entity.id
_entity.type
_entity.pdbx_description
1 polymer ?
#
loop_
_entity_poly.entity_id
_entity_poly.type
_entity_poly.pdbx_seq_one_letter_code
_entity_poly.pdbx_strand_id
1 'polypeptide(L)'
;MTQINDNMTQINEYFNNFRGNELNDFSDKLLNNIIDILKSVLSPVQVDYSNVLLAEQIYGISIILFILSVLIILLLLAFMLNILILVYSAKLMNLFSNKYIRWYIAFNKKIIGIEICFLGGSILYFMYVLSYGIHFIATHPIIIN
;
A
#
# COMPACT_ATOMS: atom_id res chain seq x y z
N MET A 1 4.40 -18.11 -56.04
CA MET A 1 5.23 -18.25 -54.84
C MET A 1 5.62 -16.89 -54.22
N THR A 2 5.64 -15.79 -54.96
CA THR A 2 6.04 -14.45 -54.47
C THR A 2 5.01 -13.81 -53.52
N GLN A 3 3.72 -13.91 -53.81
CA GLN A 3 2.65 -13.29 -53.00
C GLN A 3 2.51 -13.81 -51.56
N ILE A 4 3.00 -15.02 -51.26
CA ILE A 4 2.94 -15.60 -49.90
C ILE A 4 4.01 -14.97 -48.98
N ASN A 5 5.17 -14.60 -49.55
CA ASN A 5 6.25 -13.96 -48.79
C ASN A 5 5.93 -12.51 -48.44
N ASP A 6 5.25 -11.78 -49.32
CA ASP A 6 4.87 -10.38 -49.10
C ASP A 6 3.82 -10.24 -47.99
N ASN A 7 2.87 -11.19 -47.91
CA ASN A 7 1.88 -11.20 -46.84
C ASN A 7 2.49 -11.56 -45.47
N MET A 8 3.49 -12.44 -45.42
CA MET A 8 4.18 -12.76 -44.16
C MET A 8 5.09 -11.63 -43.66
N THR A 9 5.67 -10.84 -44.56
CA THR A 9 6.46 -9.65 -44.17
C THR A 9 5.55 -8.56 -43.61
N GLN A 10 4.40 -8.30 -44.23
CA GLN A 10 3.41 -7.34 -43.72
C GLN A 10 2.84 -7.74 -42.35
N ILE A 11 2.55 -9.02 -42.12
CA ILE A 11 2.07 -9.50 -40.82
C ILE A 11 3.13 -9.34 -39.72
N ASN A 12 4.40 -9.63 -40.02
CA ASN A 12 5.50 -9.44 -39.06
C ASN A 12 5.76 -7.96 -38.76
N GLU A 13 5.63 -7.09 -39.75
CA GLU A 13 5.75 -5.64 -39.56
C GLU A 13 4.59 -5.08 -38.73
N TYR A 14 3.37 -5.56 -38.96
CA TYR A 14 2.19 -5.22 -38.14
C TYR A 14 2.33 -5.72 -36.70
N PHE A 15 2.79 -6.95 -36.50
CA PHE A 15 3.03 -7.50 -35.15
C PHE A 15 4.15 -6.78 -34.41
N ASN A 16 5.24 -6.42 -35.10
CA ASN A 16 6.34 -5.66 -34.49
C ASN A 16 5.92 -4.22 -34.16
N ASN A 17 5.09 -3.59 -34.99
CA ASN A 17 4.52 -2.26 -34.72
C ASN A 17 3.50 -2.29 -33.58
N PHE A 18 2.67 -3.34 -33.49
CA PHE A 18 1.71 -3.53 -32.39
C PHE A 18 2.40 -3.80 -31.05
N ARG A 19 3.49 -4.58 -31.05
CA ARG A 19 4.23 -4.93 -29.83
C ARG A 19 5.20 -3.83 -29.37
N GLY A 20 5.72 -3.03 -30.31
CA GLY A 20 6.70 -1.98 -30.01
C GLY A 20 6.06 -0.61 -29.79
N ASN A 21 5.26 -0.12 -30.74
CA ASN A 21 4.80 1.26 -30.71
C ASN A 21 3.52 1.46 -29.89
N GLU A 22 2.56 0.54 -29.93
CA GLU A 22 1.32 0.69 -29.14
C GLU A 22 1.52 0.43 -27.65
N LEU A 23 2.38 -0.53 -27.28
CA LEU A 23 2.72 -0.76 -25.87
C LEU A 23 3.53 0.41 -25.27
N ASN A 24 4.44 1.00 -26.05
CA ASN A 24 5.17 2.19 -25.63
C ASN A 24 4.23 3.39 -25.50
N ASP A 25 3.34 3.62 -26.47
CA ASP A 25 2.36 4.71 -26.41
C ASP A 25 1.34 4.55 -25.26
N PHE A 26 0.94 3.31 -24.96
CA PHE A 26 0.11 3.00 -23.79
C PHE A 26 0.85 3.22 -22.47
N SER A 27 2.10 2.76 -22.37
CA SER A 27 2.97 2.97 -21.22
C SER A 27 3.21 4.47 -20.96
N ASP A 28 3.52 5.22 -22.01
CA ASP A 28 3.78 6.66 -21.92
C ASP A 28 2.52 7.42 -21.53
N LYS A 29 1.35 7.06 -22.08
CA LYS A 29 0.05 7.64 -21.66
C LYS A 29 -0.27 7.33 -20.20
N LEU A 30 -0.04 6.10 -19.74
CA LEU A 30 -0.26 5.74 -18.34
C LEU A 30 0.68 6.50 -17.40
N LEU A 31 1.97 6.53 -17.73
CA LEU A 31 2.97 7.25 -16.94
C LEU A 31 2.67 8.74 -16.89
N ASN A 32 2.35 9.36 -18.02
CA ASN A 32 2.01 10.78 -18.07
C ASN A 32 0.75 11.08 -17.25
N ASN A 33 -0.30 10.26 -17.35
CA ASN A 33 -1.50 10.43 -16.54
C ASN A 33 -1.22 10.27 -15.03
N ILE A 34 -0.38 9.30 -14.64
CA ILE A 34 0.03 9.12 -13.24
C ILE A 34 0.84 10.33 -12.75
N ILE A 35 1.78 10.81 -13.58
CA ILE A 35 2.61 11.98 -13.27
C ILE A 35 1.74 13.22 -13.12
N ASP A 36 0.75 13.43 -14.00
CA ASP A 36 -0.15 14.60 -13.93
C ASP A 36 -1.00 14.58 -12.65
N ILE A 37 -1.53 13.42 -12.25
CA ILE A 37 -2.25 13.27 -10.98
C ILE A 37 -1.29 13.54 -9.81
N LEU A 38 -0.10 12.94 -9.80
CA LEU A 38 0.89 13.16 -8.75
C LEU A 38 1.31 14.63 -8.68
N LYS A 39 1.50 15.30 -9.81
CA LYS A 39 1.88 16.71 -9.88
C LYS A 39 0.78 17.61 -9.28
N SER A 40 -0.48 17.30 -9.56
CA SER A 40 -1.61 18.03 -8.97
C SER A 40 -1.75 17.78 -7.47
N VAL A 41 -1.44 16.57 -7.00
CA VAL A 41 -1.53 16.23 -5.57
C VAL A 41 -0.34 16.82 -4.80
N LEU A 42 0.88 16.74 -5.35
CA LEU A 42 2.10 17.22 -4.69
C LEU A 42 2.40 18.71 -4.93
N SER A 43 1.51 19.45 -5.62
CA SER A 43 1.75 20.88 -5.84
C SER A 43 1.84 21.62 -4.51
N PRO A 44 2.84 22.49 -4.31
CA PRO A 44 2.99 23.19 -3.05
C PRO A 44 1.80 24.12 -2.82
N VAL A 45 1.27 24.09 -1.60
CA VAL A 45 0.17 24.94 -1.16
C VAL A 45 0.77 26.14 -0.43
N GLN A 46 0.37 27.35 -0.84
CA GLN A 46 0.78 28.57 -0.15
C GLN A 46 0.03 28.66 1.17
N VAL A 47 0.77 28.82 2.27
CA VAL A 47 0.23 29.01 3.62
C VAL A 47 0.72 30.31 4.19
N ASP A 48 -0.16 31.02 4.89
CA ASP A 48 0.07 32.37 5.41
C ASP A 48 0.72 32.35 6.82
N TYR A 49 1.55 31.34 7.10
CA TYR A 49 2.25 31.16 8.38
C TYR A 49 3.69 31.64 8.30
N SER A 50 4.25 32.06 9.44
CA SER A 50 5.69 32.29 9.55
C SER A 50 6.46 31.00 9.30
N ASN A 51 7.55 31.09 8.51
CA ASN A 51 8.45 29.97 8.23
C ASN A 51 8.97 29.28 9.50
N VAL A 52 9.13 30.02 10.60
CA VAL A 52 9.56 29.47 11.90
C VAL A 52 8.50 28.54 12.48
N LEU A 53 7.24 28.97 12.46
CA LEU A 53 6.12 28.19 12.99
C LEU A 53 5.84 26.95 12.13
N LEU A 54 5.96 27.10 10.80
CA LEU A 54 5.85 25.98 9.86
C LEU A 54 6.96 24.94 10.10
N ALA A 55 8.19 25.38 10.34
CA ALA A 55 9.32 24.49 10.63
C ALA A 55 9.11 23.69 11.92
N GLU A 56 8.64 24.34 13.00
CA GLU A 56 8.32 23.66 14.26
C GLU A 56 7.20 22.62 14.09
N GLN A 57 6.17 22.95 13.31
CA GLN A 57 5.07 22.02 13.01
C GLN A 57 5.54 20.82 12.20
N ILE A 58 6.31 21.03 11.13
CA ILE A 58 6.86 19.95 10.31
C ILE A 58 7.77 19.05 11.15
N TYR A 59 8.58 19.63 12.04
CA TYR A 59 9.41 18.86 12.96
C TYR A 59 8.57 17.97 13.90
N GLY A 60 7.55 18.54 14.55
CA GLY A 60 6.65 17.79 15.42
C GLY A 60 5.89 16.67 14.69
N ILE A 61 5.34 16.98 13.50
CA ILE A 61 4.65 16.00 12.65
C ILE A 61 5.60 14.88 12.24
N SER A 62 6.86 15.19 11.90
CA SER A 62 7.86 14.19 11.50
C SER A 62 8.16 13.19 12.62
N ILE A 63 8.27 13.65 13.87
CA ILE A 63 8.47 12.76 15.03
C ILE A 63 7.25 11.86 15.24
N ILE A 64 6.05 12.43 15.16
CA ILE A 64 4.80 11.67 15.34
C ILE A 64 4.67 10.61 14.23
N LEU A 65 4.99 10.97 12.99
CA LEU A 65 4.99 10.04 11.85
C LEU A 65 6.01 8.91 12.02
N PHE A 66 7.20 9.22 12.55
CA PHE A 66 8.19 8.20 12.86
C PHE A 66 7.66 7.19 13.88
N ILE A 67 7.11 7.67 15.00
CA ILE A 67 6.51 6.80 16.04
C ILE A 67 5.36 5.98 15.45
N LEU A 68 4.50 6.60 14.64
CA LEU A 68 3.38 5.94 13.98
C LEU A 68 3.87 4.82 13.04
N SER A 69 4.96 5.04 12.29
CA SER A 69 5.53 4.02 11.41
C SER A 69 6.06 2.80 12.18
N VAL A 70 6.74 3.02 13.31
CA VAL A 70 7.19 1.94 14.20
C VAL A 70 6.00 1.17 14.76
N LEU A 71 4.94 1.88 15.18
CA LEU A 71 3.72 1.27 15.70
C LEU A 71 3.03 0.41 14.64
N ILE A 72 2.93 0.88 13.40
CA ILE A 72 2.36 0.10 12.28
C ILE A 72 3.14 -1.22 12.09
N ILE A 73 4.48 -1.18 12.14
CA ILE A 73 5.31 -2.40 12.02
C ILE A 73 4.98 -3.40 13.14
N LEU A 74 4.86 -2.93 14.38
CA LEU A 74 4.49 -3.79 15.51
C LEU A 74 3.08 -4.40 15.36
N LEU A 75 2.10 -3.61 14.93
CA LEU A 75 0.76 -4.12 14.65
C LEU A 75 0.78 -5.16 13.53
N LEU A 76 1.58 -4.94 12.49
CA LEU A 76 1.68 -5.87 11.36
C LEU A 76 2.29 -7.20 11.80
N LEU A 77 3.27 -7.19 12.72
CA LEU A 77 3.82 -8.40 13.32
C LEU A 77 2.77 -9.16 14.16
N ALA A 78 1.99 -8.44 14.98
CA ALA A 78 0.89 -9.03 15.74
C ALA A 78 -0.20 -9.63 14.82
N PHE A 79 -0.54 -8.92 13.74
CA PHE A 79 -1.48 -9.37 12.73
C PHE A 79 -1.02 -10.67 12.04
N MET A 80 0.26 -10.73 11.64
CA MET A 80 0.86 -11.93 11.04
C MET A 80 0.83 -13.13 12.01
N LEU A 81 1.13 -12.90 13.28
CA LEU A 81 1.07 -13.93 14.31
C LEU A 81 -0.36 -14.45 14.51
N ASN A 82 -1.36 -13.57 14.53
CA ASN A 82 -2.76 -13.96 14.65
C ASN A 82 -3.24 -14.78 13.45
N ILE A 83 -2.86 -14.41 12.23
CA ILE A 83 -3.13 -15.23 11.03
C ILE A 83 -2.47 -16.61 11.17
N LEU A 84 -1.22 -16.67 11.61
CA LEU A 84 -0.50 -17.93 11.80
C LEU A 84 -1.25 -18.85 12.79
N ILE A 85 -1.64 -18.34 13.96
CA ILE A 85 -2.40 -19.12 14.94
C ILE A 85 -3.74 -19.57 14.36
N LEU A 86 -4.44 -18.71 13.62
CA LEU A 86 -5.71 -19.05 13.00
C LEU A 86 -5.56 -20.22 12.02
N VAL A 87 -4.54 -20.20 11.17
CA VAL A 87 -4.26 -21.27 10.19
C VAL A 87 -3.90 -22.58 10.88
N TYR A 88 -3.06 -22.53 11.93
CA TYR A 88 -2.63 -23.72 12.66
C TYR A 88 -3.66 -24.23 13.69
N SER A 89 -4.71 -23.47 14.00
CA SER A 89 -5.75 -23.83 14.96
C SER A 89 -6.43 -25.18 14.64
N ALA A 90 -6.58 -25.52 13.35
CA ALA A 90 -7.17 -26.79 12.93
C ALA A 90 -6.28 -28.00 13.29
N LYS A 91 -4.95 -27.87 13.14
CA LYS A 91 -3.99 -28.90 13.54
C LYS A 91 -3.97 -29.04 15.07
N LEU A 92 -3.97 -27.93 15.80
CA LEU A 92 -4.05 -27.93 17.26
C LEU A 92 -5.30 -28.65 17.78
N MET A 93 -6.46 -28.43 17.16
CA MET A 93 -7.71 -29.09 17.57
C MET A 93 -7.69 -30.61 17.39
N ASN A 94 -6.87 -31.14 16.48
CA ASN A 94 -6.73 -32.58 16.25
C ASN A 94 -5.73 -33.25 17.21
N LEU A 95 -4.88 -32.49 17.91
CA LEU A 95 -3.95 -33.03 18.91
C LEU A 95 -4.63 -33.42 20.22
N PHE A 96 -5.83 -32.88 20.48
CA PHE A 96 -6.55 -33.09 21.73
C PHE A 96 -7.85 -33.85 21.50
N SER A 97 -8.02 -34.99 22.18
CA SER A 97 -9.25 -35.78 22.18
C SER A 97 -10.29 -35.24 23.17
N ASN A 98 -9.87 -34.48 24.18
CA ASN A 98 -10.74 -33.97 25.23
C ASN A 98 -11.74 -32.92 24.69
N LYS A 99 -13.04 -33.16 24.93
CA LYS A 99 -14.15 -32.30 24.47
C LYS A 99 -14.02 -30.85 24.96
N TYR A 100 -13.60 -30.62 26.21
CA TYR A 100 -13.49 -29.28 26.78
C TYR A 100 -12.35 -28.48 26.14
N ILE A 101 -11.21 -29.12 25.88
CA ILE A 101 -10.06 -28.49 25.21
C ILE A 101 -10.44 -28.12 23.77
N ARG A 102 -11.11 -29.01 23.04
CA ARG A 102 -11.55 -28.71 21.66
C ARG A 102 -12.54 -27.55 21.61
N TRP A 103 -13.48 -27.47 22.55
CA TRP A 103 -14.42 -26.34 22.64
C TRP A 103 -13.69 -25.02 22.93
N TYR A 104 -12.73 -25.02 23.87
CA TYR A 104 -11.91 -23.86 24.17
C TYR A 104 -11.11 -23.37 22.96
N ILE A 105 -10.46 -24.29 22.22
CA ILE A 105 -9.74 -23.94 20.97
C ILE A 105 -10.69 -23.36 19.92
N ALA A 106 -11.88 -23.96 19.74
CA ALA A 106 -12.87 -23.46 18.79
C ALA A 106 -13.41 -22.07 19.15
N PHE A 107 -13.56 -21.77 20.44
CA PHE A 107 -13.93 -20.44 20.93
C PHE A 107 -12.83 -19.41 20.68
N ASN A 108 -11.58 -19.72 21.06
CA ASN A 108 -10.43 -18.84 20.81
C ASN A 108 -10.24 -18.58 19.31
N LYS A 109 -10.45 -19.58 18.46
CA LYS A 109 -10.40 -19.41 17.00
C LYS A 109 -11.34 -18.30 16.51
N LYS A 110 -12.55 -18.19 17.08
CA LYS A 110 -13.51 -17.14 16.71
C LYS A 110 -13.06 -15.77 17.20
N ILE A 111 -12.53 -15.70 18.43
CA ILE A 111 -11.98 -14.44 18.98
C ILE A 111 -10.83 -13.94 18.11
N ILE A 112 -9.88 -14.81 17.77
CA ILE A 112 -8.74 -14.46 16.90
C ILE A 112 -9.24 -13.97 15.53
N GLY A 113 -10.28 -14.59 14.97
CA GLY A 113 -10.89 -14.12 13.73
C GLY A 113 -11.41 -12.68 13.81
N ILE A 114 -12.06 -12.33 14.93
CA ILE A 114 -12.52 -10.96 15.19
C ILE A 114 -11.34 -10.00 15.38
N GLU A 115 -10.32 -10.41 16.14
CA GLU A 115 -9.10 -9.63 16.36
C GLU A 115 -8.37 -9.32 15.06
N ILE A 116 -8.29 -10.27 14.13
CA ILE A 116 -7.70 -10.06 12.79
C ILE A 116 -8.44 -8.94 12.05
N CYS A 117 -9.78 -8.93 12.08
CA CYS A 117 -10.54 -7.86 11.45
C CYS A 117 -10.27 -6.50 12.08
N PHE A 118 -10.24 -6.42 13.43
CA PHE A 118 -9.95 -5.17 14.14
C PHE A 118 -8.51 -4.68 13.91
N LEU A 119 -7.51 -5.57 13.97
CA LEU A 119 -6.11 -5.25 13.67
C LEU A 119 -5.94 -4.81 12.22
N GLY A 120 -6.54 -5.53 11.27
CA GLY A 120 -6.50 -5.16 9.86
C GLY A 120 -7.08 -3.77 9.59
N GLY A 121 -8.26 -3.48 10.17
CA GLY A 121 -8.87 -2.16 10.10
C GLY A 121 -8.00 -1.06 10.73
N SER A 122 -7.38 -1.36 11.88
CA SER A 122 -6.50 -0.42 12.59
C SER A 122 -5.22 -0.10 11.79
N ILE A 123 -4.62 -1.11 11.17
CA ILE A 123 -3.44 -0.94 10.30
C ILE A 123 -3.81 -0.05 9.10
N LEU A 124 -4.94 -0.31 8.43
CA LEU A 124 -5.38 0.52 7.30
C LEU A 124 -5.63 1.97 7.72
N TYR A 125 -6.27 2.18 8.87
CA TYR A 125 -6.49 3.52 9.42
C TYR A 125 -5.17 4.24 9.71
N PHE A 126 -4.21 3.58 10.37
CA PHE A 126 -2.91 4.19 10.64
C PHE A 126 -2.08 4.44 9.38
N MET A 127 -2.15 3.57 8.38
CA MET A 127 -1.54 3.81 7.08
C MET A 127 -2.13 5.04 6.40
N TYR A 128 -3.45 5.22 6.45
CA TYR A 128 -4.11 6.43 5.94
C TYR A 128 -3.61 7.69 6.63
N VAL A 129 -3.55 7.69 7.98
CA VAL A 129 -3.03 8.84 8.75
C VAL A 129 -1.56 9.12 8.41
N LEU A 130 -0.75 8.08 8.26
CA LEU A 130 0.66 8.22 7.88
C LEU A 130 0.81 8.84 6.48
N SER A 131 0.06 8.35 5.50
CA SER A 131 0.04 8.92 4.15
C SER A 131 -0.40 10.38 4.14
N TYR A 132 -1.42 10.73 4.93
CA TYR A 132 -1.88 12.11 5.06
C TYR A 132 -0.82 13.03 5.66
N GLY A 133 -0.12 12.60 6.71
CA GLY A 133 0.95 13.41 7.31
C GLY A 133 2.16 13.56 6.38
N ILE A 134 2.55 12.52 5.64
CA ILE A 134 3.61 12.62 4.63
C ILE A 134 3.20 13.59 3.51
N HIS A 135 1.95 13.49 3.06
CA HIS A 135 1.40 14.39 2.05
C HIS A 135 1.44 15.85 2.53
N PHE A 136 1.04 16.12 3.79
CA PHE A 136 1.12 17.45 4.38
C PHE A 136 2.54 18.01 4.35
N ILE A 137 3.56 17.21 4.72
CA ILE A 137 4.97 17.63 4.68
C ILE A 137 5.40 17.92 3.24
N ALA A 138 4.96 17.10 2.27
CA ALA A 138 5.33 17.27 0.87
C ALA A 138 4.73 18.54 0.23
N THR A 139 3.49 18.90 0.59
CA THR A 139 2.80 20.06 0.01
C THR A 139 3.12 21.37 0.71
N HIS A 140 3.75 21.36 1.89
CA HIS A 140 4.12 22.57 2.64
C HIS A 140 5.64 22.69 2.80
N PRO A 141 6.40 22.89 1.71
CA PRO A 141 7.85 23.01 1.80
C PRO A 141 8.25 24.31 2.52
N ILE A 142 9.31 24.24 3.34
CA ILE A 142 9.92 25.43 3.94
C ILE A 142 10.75 26.12 2.85
N ILE A 143 10.30 27.29 2.38
CA ILE A 143 11.05 28.11 1.43
C ILE A 143 12.00 29.00 2.24
N ILE A 144 13.28 28.66 2.25
CA ILE A 144 14.34 29.52 2.81
C ILE A 144 14.73 30.50 1.70
N ASN A 145 14.44 31.78 1.91
CA ASN A 145 14.79 32.87 1.01
C ASN A 145 16.10 33.54 1.48
#